data_AF-A0A8H7RH01-F1
#
_entry.id   AF-A0A8H7RH01-F1
#
_cell.length_a   1.000
_cell.length_b   1.000
_cell.length_c   1.000
_cell.angle_alpha   90.00
_cell.angle_beta   90.00
_cell.angle_gamma   90.00
#
_symmetry.space_group_name_H-M   'P 1'
#
loop_
_entity.id
_entity.type
_entity.pdbx_description
1 polymer ?
#
loop_
_entity_poly.entity_id
_entity_poly.type
_entity_poly.pdbx_seq_one_letter_code
_entity_poly.pdbx_strand_id
1 'polypeptide(L)'
;MSSVQEVSWLTIEAFDNVVASFITKHKHQEKVLISHEIYNDAVKVHKGQNDIRDANFRFWAKSKFALSSGPGEPDILCKREGSDRQIGKPVAIKENLYSYIVDGHTRCDHGARDPTFKKVIFNIIYYIFANVI
;
A
#
# COMPACT_ATOMS: atom_id res chain seq x y z
N MET A 1 -18.60 -5.03 0.61
CA MET A 1 -17.44 -4.82 1.51
C MET A 1 -17.47 -5.92 2.54
N SER A 2 -16.53 -6.87 2.49
CA SER A 2 -16.45 -7.93 3.50
C SER A 2 -16.01 -7.31 4.82
N SER A 3 -16.73 -7.55 5.91
CA SER A 3 -16.31 -7.12 7.25
C SER A 3 -14.92 -7.67 7.53
N VAL A 4 -13.99 -6.81 7.97
CA VAL A 4 -12.66 -7.24 8.40
C VAL A 4 -12.85 -8.23 9.55
N GLN A 5 -12.47 -9.48 9.35
CA GLN A 5 -12.58 -10.50 10.37
C GLN A 5 -11.47 -10.31 11.39
N GLU A 6 -11.82 -9.90 12.61
CA GLU A 6 -10.88 -9.84 13.71
C GLU A 6 -10.42 -11.26 14.08
N VAL A 7 -9.12 -11.41 14.32
CA VAL A 7 -8.51 -12.68 14.67
C VAL A 7 -7.96 -12.65 16.09
N SER A 8 -8.09 -13.77 16.81
CA SER A 8 -7.74 -13.85 18.23
C SER A 8 -6.25 -13.63 18.54
N TRP A 9 -5.37 -13.85 17.55
CA TRP A 9 -3.92 -13.72 17.69
C TRP A 9 -3.38 -12.32 17.33
N LEU A 10 -4.22 -11.44 16.77
CA LEU A 10 -3.88 -10.04 16.47
C LEU A 10 -5.16 -9.20 16.43
N THR A 11 -5.49 -8.54 17.53
CA THR A 11 -6.62 -7.60 17.56
C THR A 11 -6.32 -6.37 16.71
N ILE A 12 -7.37 -5.69 16.26
CA ILE A 12 -7.24 -4.44 15.49
C ILE A 12 -6.55 -3.37 16.34
N GLU A 13 -6.92 -3.26 17.62
CA GLU A 13 -6.31 -2.30 18.55
C GLU A 13 -4.80 -2.55 18.72
N ALA A 14 -4.38 -3.80 18.91
CA ALA A 14 -2.97 -4.13 19.04
C ALA A 14 -2.19 -3.78 17.77
N PHE A 15 -2.78 -4.06 16.60
CA PHE A 15 -2.21 -3.67 15.32
C PHE A 15 -2.08 -2.15 15.16
N ASP A 16 -3.15 -1.41 15.44
CA ASP A 16 -3.18 0.06 15.31
C ASP A 16 -2.16 0.72 16.25
N ASN A 17 -2.00 0.21 17.47
CA ASN A 17 -0.98 0.66 18.40
C ASN A 17 0.44 0.45 17.86
N VAL A 18 0.71 -0.70 17.23
CA VAL A 18 2.01 -0.96 16.57
C VAL A 18 2.23 -0.01 15.41
N VAL A 19 1.22 0.20 14.56
CA VAL A 19 1.31 1.12 13.41
C VAL A 19 1.53 2.56 13.87
N ALA A 20 0.79 3.02 14.87
CA ALA A 20 0.94 4.37 15.43
C ALA A 20 2.34 4.56 16.05
N SER A 21 2.82 3.57 16.82
CA SER A 21 4.18 3.58 17.38
C SER A 21 5.26 3.60 16.29
N PHE A 22 5.04 2.89 15.19
CA PHE A 22 5.95 2.90 14.05
C PHE A 22 5.99 4.28 13.37
N ILE A 23 4.82 4.86 13.05
CA ILE A 23 4.73 6.17 12.38
C ILE A 23 5.41 7.26 13.21
N THR A 24 5.14 7.32 14.52
CA THR A 24 5.65 8.40 15.39
C THR A 24 7.18 8.42 15.53
N LYS A 25 7.86 7.30 15.26
CA LYS A 25 9.33 7.18 15.28
C LYS A 25 10.02 7.77 14.04
N HIS A 26 9.27 8.12 13.00
CA HIS A 26 9.81 8.61 11.75
C HIS A 26 9.49 10.09 11.51
N LYS A 27 10.42 10.81 10.87
CA LYS A 27 10.18 12.16 10.35
C LYS A 27 9.29 12.08 9.11
N HIS A 28 8.49 13.13 8.85
CA HIS A 28 7.54 13.18 7.73
C HIS A 28 6.53 12.02 7.77
N GLN A 29 5.84 11.92 8.91
CA GLN A 29 4.91 10.83 9.27
C GLN A 29 3.88 10.52 8.19
N GLU A 30 3.41 11.55 7.48
CA GLU A 30 2.44 11.46 6.39
C GLU A 30 2.96 10.73 5.14
N LYS A 31 4.28 10.51 5.05
CA LYS A 31 4.95 9.85 3.93
C LYS A 31 5.53 8.48 4.29
N VAL A 32 5.38 8.04 5.55
CA VAL A 32 5.93 6.79 6.07
C VAL A 32 5.09 5.60 5.62
N LEU A 33 3.78 5.68 5.84
CA LEU A 33 2.78 4.74 5.35
C LEU A 33 1.77 5.49 4.50
N ILE A 34 1.51 4.98 3.30
CA ILE A 34 0.68 5.66 2.31
C ILE A 34 -0.79 5.40 2.62
N SER A 35 -1.52 6.46 2.97
CA SER A 35 -2.97 6.37 3.14
C SER A 35 -3.68 6.28 1.80
N HIS A 36 -4.94 5.87 1.81
CA HIS A 36 -5.80 5.86 0.62
C HIS A 36 -5.86 7.23 -0.09
N GLU A 37 -5.93 8.32 0.68
CA GLU A 37 -5.94 9.69 0.15
C GLU A 37 -4.64 10.03 -0.61
N ILE A 38 -3.49 9.73 0.00
CA ILE A 38 -2.17 9.98 -0.60
C ILE A 38 -1.96 9.09 -1.83
N TYR A 39 -2.41 7.83 -1.78
CA TYR A 39 -2.36 6.90 -2.92
C TYR A 39 -3.14 7.47 -4.11
N ASN A 40 -4.40 7.87 -3.89
CA ASN A 40 -5.26 8.40 -4.95
C ASN A 40 -4.72 9.70 -5.54
N ASP A 41 -4.22 10.60 -4.70
CA ASP A 41 -3.62 11.84 -5.17
C ASP A 41 -2.33 11.59 -5.97
N ALA A 42 -1.49 10.65 -5.53
CA ALA A 42 -0.32 10.24 -6.30
C ALA A 42 -0.70 9.65 -7.67
N VAL A 43 -1.76 8.82 -7.75
CA VAL A 43 -2.28 8.30 -9.02
C VAL A 43 -2.75 9.46 -9.93
N LYS A 44 -3.54 10.41 -9.41
CA LYS A 44 -4.00 11.58 -10.17
C LYS A 44 -2.84 12.43 -10.70
N VAL A 45 -1.79 12.62 -9.90
CA VAL A 45 -0.56 13.30 -10.33
C VAL A 45 0.12 12.58 -11.50
N HIS A 46 0.15 11.25 -11.49
CA HIS A 46 0.70 10.45 -12.59
C HIS A 46 -0.18 10.49 -13.84
N LYS A 47 -1.50 10.67 -13.68
CA LYS A 47 -2.45 10.90 -14.78
C LYS A 47 -2.42 12.33 -15.34
N GLY A 48 -1.54 13.20 -14.83
CA GLY A 48 -1.33 14.55 -15.35
C GLY A 48 -2.23 15.63 -14.74
N GLN A 49 -2.96 15.34 -13.66
CA GLN A 49 -3.72 16.37 -12.93
C GLN A 49 -2.76 17.28 -12.16
N ASN A 50 -2.82 18.59 -12.42
CA ASN A 50 -1.86 19.57 -11.92
C ASN A 50 -2.37 20.40 -10.73
N ASP A 51 -3.66 20.29 -10.41
CA ASP A 51 -4.37 20.90 -9.29
C ASP A 51 -4.33 20.06 -8.00
N ILE A 52 -3.67 18.90 -8.05
CA ILE A 52 -3.50 18.02 -6.90
C ILE A 52 -2.42 18.58 -5.96
N ARG A 53 -2.86 18.97 -4.76
CA ARG A 53 -2.03 19.48 -3.64
C ARG A 53 -1.02 20.55 -4.12
N ASP A 54 0.10 20.68 -3.42
CA ASP A 54 1.16 21.62 -3.77
C ASP A 54 2.20 21.02 -4.73
N ALA A 55 3.08 21.87 -5.27
CA ALA A 55 4.13 21.44 -6.20
C ALA A 55 5.13 20.46 -5.56
N ASN A 56 5.39 20.59 -4.25
CA ASN A 56 6.27 19.72 -3.50
C ASN A 56 5.73 18.29 -3.43
N PHE A 57 4.43 18.14 -3.19
CA PHE A 57 3.75 16.85 -3.22
C PHE A 57 3.83 16.23 -4.61
N ARG A 58 3.53 16.99 -5.68
CA ARG A 58 3.57 16.47 -7.04
C ARG A 58 4.96 15.99 -7.44
N PHE A 59 6.00 16.76 -7.09
CA PHE A 59 7.40 16.36 -7.30
C PHE A 59 7.76 15.11 -6.50
N TRP A 60 7.39 15.08 -5.22
CA TRP A 60 7.59 13.91 -4.35
C TRP A 60 6.89 12.66 -4.91
N ALA A 61 5.62 12.75 -5.31
CA ALA A 61 4.87 11.62 -5.84
C ALA A 61 5.54 11.06 -7.10
N LYS A 62 5.93 11.92 -8.06
CA LYS A 62 6.63 11.52 -9.28
C LYS A 62 8.01 10.92 -9.02
N SER A 63 8.73 11.39 -8.00
CA SER A 63 10.06 10.88 -7.65
C SER A 63 10.03 9.56 -6.87
N LYS A 64 8.97 9.28 -6.12
CA LYS A 64 8.86 8.07 -5.28
C LYS A 64 8.10 6.92 -5.92
N PHE A 65 7.20 7.23 -6.86
CA PHE A 65 6.28 6.24 -7.42
C PHE A 65 6.29 6.22 -8.93
N ALA A 66 5.82 5.11 -9.48
CA ALA A 66 5.51 4.92 -10.88
C ALA A 66 4.10 4.34 -10.99
N LEU A 67 3.42 4.61 -12.10
CA LEU A 67 2.12 4.00 -12.39
C LEU A 67 2.36 2.81 -13.32
N SER A 68 1.91 1.63 -12.90
CA SER A 68 1.82 0.45 -13.76
C SER A 68 0.41 0.43 -14.35
N SER A 69 0.34 0.63 -15.67
CA SER A 69 -0.91 0.67 -16.44
C SER A 69 -0.78 -0.28 -17.62
N GLY A 70 -1.26 -1.52 -17.46
CA GLY A 70 -1.36 -2.49 -18.54
C GLY A 70 -2.62 -2.24 -19.40
N PRO A 71 -2.64 -2.62 -20.69
CA PRO A 71 -3.86 -2.57 -21.49
C PRO A 71 -4.98 -3.38 -20.85
N GLY A 72 -6.07 -2.72 -20.44
CA GLY A 72 -7.21 -3.36 -19.77
C GLY A 72 -6.99 -3.68 -18.29
N GLU A 73 -5.87 -3.26 -17.71
CA GLU A 73 -5.56 -3.44 -16.29
C GLU A 73 -5.82 -2.14 -15.50
N PRO A 74 -6.19 -2.24 -14.22
CA PRO A 74 -6.30 -1.08 -13.36
C PRO A 74 -4.95 -0.40 -13.15
N ASP A 75 -4.98 0.91 -12.89
CA ASP A 75 -3.77 1.66 -12.56
C ASP A 75 -3.26 1.30 -11.16
N ILE A 76 -2.04 0.75 -11.11
CA ILE A 76 -1.39 0.35 -9.86
C ILE A 76 -0.24 1.29 -9.56
N LEU A 77 -0.28 1.95 -8.39
CA LEU A 77 0.83 2.75 -7.91
C LEU A 77 1.91 1.82 -7.36
N CYS A 78 3.09 1.87 -7.94
CA CYS A 78 4.25 1.09 -7.54
C CYS A 78 5.35 2.00 -7.01
N LYS A 79 6.19 1.49 -6.11
CA LYS A 79 7.41 2.19 -5.69
C LYS A 79 8.40 2.23 -6.86
N ARG A 80 9.12 3.34 -7.04
CA ARG A 80 10.30 3.37 -7.92
C ARG A 80 11.47 2.63 -7.25
N GLU A 81 12.12 1.75 -7.99
CA GLU A 81 13.35 1.07 -7.59
C GLU A 81 14.45 1.32 -8.62
N GLY A 82 15.71 1.36 -8.19
CA GLY A 82 16.85 1.50 -9.11
C GLY A 82 16.89 2.79 -9.94
N SER A 83 17.43 2.71 -11.16
CA SER A 83 17.45 3.81 -12.12
C SER A 83 16.04 4.22 -12.54
N ASP A 84 15.87 5.48 -12.97
CA ASP A 84 14.64 6.28 -13.15
C ASP A 84 13.42 5.68 -13.90
N ARG A 85 13.37 4.37 -14.20
CA ARG A 85 12.25 3.73 -14.91
C ARG A 85 11.88 2.32 -14.43
N GLN A 86 12.55 1.75 -13.42
CA GLN A 86 12.15 0.43 -12.93
C GLN A 86 10.95 0.54 -11.98
N ILE A 87 9.85 -0.11 -12.39
CA ILE A 87 8.63 -0.29 -11.60
C ILE A 87 8.93 -1.36 -10.55
N GLY A 88 8.93 -0.98 -9.28
CA GLY A 88 9.10 -1.87 -8.14
C GLY A 88 7.78 -2.47 -7.67
N LYS A 89 7.73 -2.88 -6.40
CA LYS A 89 6.54 -3.49 -5.79
C LYS A 89 5.36 -2.50 -5.71
N PRO A 90 4.10 -2.99 -5.78
CA PRO A 90 2.92 -2.17 -5.51
C PRO A 90 2.96 -1.55 -4.13
N VAL A 91 2.42 -0.34 -4.03
CA VAL A 91 2.29 0.37 -2.76
C VAL A 91 1.13 -0.21 -1.97
N ALA A 92 1.42 -0.72 -0.77
CA ALA A 92 0.38 -1.12 0.17
C ALA A 92 -0.27 0.13 0.80
N ILE A 93 -1.61 0.15 0.78
CA ILE A 93 -2.40 1.19 1.45
C ILE A 93 -2.46 0.87 2.94
N LYS A 94 -2.12 1.86 3.79
CA LYS A 94 -2.02 1.73 5.25
C LYS A 94 -3.28 1.13 5.86
N GLU A 95 -4.45 1.63 5.46
CA GLU A 95 -5.75 1.20 6.00
C GLU A 95 -6.07 -0.27 5.70
N ASN A 96 -5.40 -0.87 4.70
CA ASN A 96 -5.61 -2.27 4.32
C ASN A 96 -4.54 -3.21 4.90
N LEU A 97 -3.53 -2.70 5.62
CA LEU A 97 -2.41 -3.52 6.09
C LEU A 97 -2.87 -4.65 7.02
N TYR A 98 -3.83 -4.37 7.92
CA TYR A 98 -4.37 -5.39 8.82
C TYR A 98 -4.95 -6.57 8.04
N SER A 99 -5.84 -6.30 7.08
CA SER A 99 -6.48 -7.34 6.28
C SER A 99 -5.48 -8.11 5.43
N TYR A 100 -4.47 -7.44 4.86
CA TYR A 100 -3.40 -8.11 4.12
C TYR A 100 -2.61 -9.07 4.98
N ILE A 101 -2.28 -8.69 6.21
CA ILE A 101 -1.52 -9.51 7.17
C ILE A 101 -2.36 -10.70 7.63
N VAL A 102 -3.61 -10.47 8.02
CA VAL A 102 -4.52 -11.53 8.46
C VAL A 102 -4.72 -12.56 7.35
N ASP A 103 -5.11 -12.12 6.15
CA ASP A 103 -5.32 -13.02 5.02
C ASP A 103 -4.01 -13.72 4.60
N GLY A 104 -2.88 -13.01 4.64
CA GLY A 104 -1.58 -13.58 4.33
C GLY A 104 -1.17 -14.68 5.32
N HIS A 105 -1.44 -14.48 6.61
CA HIS A 105 -1.13 -15.44 7.67
C HIS A 105 -2.06 -16.66 7.63
N THR A 106 -3.36 -16.45 7.39
CA THR A 106 -4.32 -17.55 7.20
C THR A 106 -3.96 -18.39 5.98
N ARG A 107 -3.60 -17.76 4.86
CA ARG A 107 -3.24 -18.47 3.61
C ARG A 107 -1.89 -19.18 3.63
N CYS A 108 -1.05 -18.93 4.63
CA CYS A 108 0.19 -19.66 4.83
C CYS A 108 0.10 -20.69 5.97
N ASP A 109 -1.12 -21.05 6.37
CA ASP A 109 -1.42 -22.01 7.45
C ASP A 109 -0.68 -21.63 8.75
N HIS A 110 -0.81 -20.35 9.13
CA HIS A 110 -0.14 -19.79 10.30
C HIS A 110 1.39 -19.91 10.27
N GLY A 111 1.97 -19.95 9.07
CA GLY A 111 3.40 -20.01 8.85
C GLY A 111 4.17 -18.82 9.45
N ALA A 112 5.49 -19.00 9.56
CA ALA A 112 6.38 -17.97 10.11
C ALA A 112 6.36 -16.65 9.32
N ARG A 113 7.13 -15.66 9.79
CA ARG A 113 7.23 -14.32 9.20
C ARG A 113 7.45 -14.33 7.69
N ASP A 114 8.43 -15.09 7.20
CA ASP A 114 8.85 -15.03 5.80
C ASP A 114 7.80 -15.65 4.84
N PRO A 115 7.20 -16.82 5.13
CA PRO A 115 6.03 -17.32 4.41
C PRO A 115 4.84 -16.34 4.40
N THR A 116 4.49 -15.77 5.56
CA THR A 116 3.41 -14.78 5.69
C THR A 116 3.70 -13.57 4.81
N PHE A 117 4.92 -13.02 4.86
CA PHE A 117 5.31 -11.84 4.09
C PHE A 117 5.21 -12.06 2.58
N LYS A 118 5.61 -13.22 2.07
CA LYS A 118 5.42 -13.57 0.65
C LYS A 118 3.95 -13.55 0.26
N LYS A 119 3.07 -14.04 1.13
CA LYS A 119 1.62 -14.08 0.88
C LYS A 119 0.97 -12.70 0.98
N VAL A 120 1.41 -11.86 1.90
CA VAL A 120 1.01 -10.44 1.98
C VAL A 120 1.32 -9.70 0.67
N ILE A 121 2.53 -9.86 0.11
CA ILE A 121 2.89 -9.23 -1.17
C ILE A 121 1.97 -9.70 -2.30
N PHE A 122 1.73 -11.01 -2.38
CA PHE A 122 0.82 -11.58 -3.37
C PHE A 122 -0.61 -11.05 -3.21
N ASN A 123 -1.09 -10.93 -1.97
CA ASN A 123 -2.42 -10.44 -1.65
C ASN A 123 -2.59 -8.96 -2.00
N ILE A 124 -1.57 -8.12 -1.77
CA ILE A 124 -1.63 -6.70 -2.17
C ILE A 124 -1.91 -6.58 -3.66
N ILE A 125 -1.21 -7.37 -4.49
CA ILE A 125 -1.44 -7.41 -5.93
C ILE A 125 -2.89 -7.84 -6.22
N TYR A 126 -3.34 -8.95 -5.64
CA TYR A 126 -4.69 -9.48 -5.85
C TYR A 126 -5.79 -8.50 -5.42
N TYR A 127 -5.68 -7.89 -4.24
CA TYR A 127 -6.67 -6.95 -3.71
C TYR A 127 -6.75 -5.67 -4.54
N ILE A 128 -5.61 -5.19 -5.08
CA ILE A 128 -5.62 -4.04 -5.99
C ILE A 128 -6.36 -4.41 -7.29
N PHE A 129 -6.16 -5.60 -7.85
CA PHE A 129 -6.91 -6.03 -9.05
C PHE A 129 -8.40 -6.30 -8.76
N ALA A 130 -8.74 -6.86 -7.60
CA ALA A 130 -10.10 -7.27 -7.27
C ALA A 130 -11.04 -6.13 -6.84
N ASN A 131 -10.51 -4.95 -6.49
CA ASN A 131 -11.31 -3.79 -6.05
C ASN A 131 -11.35 -2.64 -7.06
N VAL A 132 -10.95 -2.88 -8.32
CA VAL A 132 -11.00 -1.88 -9.41
C VAL A 132 -11.92 -2.33 -10.56
N ILE A 133 -12.72 -3.39 -10.36
CA ILE A 133 -13.81 -3.81 -11.26
C ILE A 133 -15.16 -3.45 -10.61
#